data_AF-A0A968VHZ3-F1
#
_entry.id   AF-A0A968VHZ3-F1
#
_cell.length_a   1.000
_cell.length_b   1.000
_cell.length_c   1.000
_cell.angle_alpha   90.00
_cell.angle_beta   90.00
_cell.angle_gamma   90.00
#
_symmetry.space_group_name_H-M   'P 1'
#
loop_
_entity.id
_entity.type
_entity.pdbx_description
1 polymer ?
#
loop_
_entity_poly.entity_id
_entity_poly.type
_entity_poly.pdbx_seq_one_letter_code
_entity_poly.pdbx_strand_id
1 'polypeptide(L)'
;MSDGIELTRGGQKKLGSLVNIKDLTIAEAIRERGGAQSQVAQVRTDYQNFKVGELANLAAEGDPDAETAIKIMKQAKKKREKYE
;
A
#
# COMPACT_ATOMS: atom_id res chain seq x y z
N MET A 1 -18.58 -13.83 -4.21
CA MET A 1 -17.31 -14.48 -3.84
C MET A 1 -16.40 -13.38 -3.36
N SER A 2 -16.07 -13.34 -2.07
CA SER A 2 -15.19 -12.30 -1.54
C SER A 2 -13.75 -12.79 -1.66
N ASP A 3 -13.15 -12.62 -2.83
CA ASP A 3 -11.71 -12.81 -3.09
C ASP A 3 -10.89 -11.69 -2.42
N GLY A 4 -11.02 -11.60 -1.10
CA GLY A 4 -10.24 -10.70 -0.28
C GLY A 4 -8.85 -11.29 -0.07
N ILE A 5 -7.81 -10.49 -0.26
CA ILE A 5 -6.42 -10.96 -0.10
C ILE A 5 -6.20 -11.42 1.35
N GLU A 6 -5.73 -12.65 1.53
CA GLU A 6 -5.35 -13.16 2.84
C GLU A 6 -3.99 -12.57 3.24
N LEU A 7 -3.96 -11.90 4.39
CA LEU A 7 -2.74 -11.33 4.92
C LEU A 7 -2.05 -12.33 5.84
N THR A 8 -0.77 -12.59 5.56
CA THR A 8 0.10 -13.29 6.51
C THR A 8 0.23 -12.49 7.81
N ARG A 9 0.69 -13.12 8.89
CA ARG A 9 1.02 -12.40 10.14
C ARG A 9 2.01 -11.25 9.90
N GLY A 10 2.94 -11.42 8.96
CA GLY A 10 3.88 -10.39 8.55
C GLY A 10 3.20 -9.24 7.80
N GLY A 11 2.37 -9.55 6.81
CA GLY A 11 1.59 -8.56 6.06
C GLY A 11 0.64 -7.75 6.95
N GLN A 12 -0.04 -8.40 7.90
CA GLN A 12 -0.85 -7.72 8.91
C GLN A 12 -0.03 -6.72 9.74
N LYS A 13 1.17 -7.12 10.21
CA LYS A 13 2.08 -6.21 10.92
C LYS A 13 2.56 -5.06 10.04
N LYS A 14 2.82 -5.32 8.75
CA LYS A 14 3.22 -4.28 7.79
C LYS A 14 2.11 -3.27 7.56
N LEU A 15 0.84 -3.67 7.49
CA LEU A 15 -0.28 -2.75 7.29
C LEU A 15 -0.76 -2.07 8.57
N GLY A 16 -0.70 -2.74 9.72
CA GLY A 16 -1.14 -2.18 11.00
C GLY A 16 -2.62 -1.82 10.98
N SER A 17 -2.99 -0.55 11.18
CA SER A 17 -4.38 -0.10 11.09
C SER A 17 -4.94 0.01 9.67
N LEU A 18 -4.10 -0.18 8.64
CA LEU A 18 -4.46 -0.05 7.23
C LEU A 18 -4.91 -1.37 6.60
N VAL A 19 -5.36 -2.32 7.41
CA VAL A 19 -5.85 -3.62 6.93
C VAL A 19 -7.08 -3.49 6.04
N ASN A 20 -7.87 -2.43 6.25
CA ASN A 20 -9.11 -2.16 5.52
C ASN A 20 -8.89 -1.82 4.04
N ILE A 21 -7.70 -1.35 3.67
CA ILE A 21 -7.34 -1.02 2.28
C ILE A 21 -6.60 -2.15 1.57
N LYS A 22 -6.48 -3.34 2.19
CA LYS A 22 -5.70 -4.47 1.67
C LYS A 22 -6.15 -4.94 0.28
N ASP A 23 -7.42 -4.73 -0.06
CA ASP A 23 -8.03 -5.20 -1.30
C ASP A 23 -7.95 -4.18 -2.44
N LEU A 24 -7.52 -2.95 -2.13
CA LEU A 24 -7.27 -1.91 -3.12
C LEU A 24 -5.91 -2.12 -3.78
N THR A 25 -5.79 -1.66 -5.02
CA THR A 25 -4.46 -1.51 -5.64
C THR A 25 -3.65 -0.48 -4.89
N ILE A 26 -2.32 -0.60 -4.93
CA ILE A 26 -1.45 0.39 -4.27
C ILE A 26 -1.65 1.80 -4.83
N ALA A 27 -1.94 1.92 -6.14
CA ALA A 27 -2.24 3.19 -6.78
C ALA A 27 -3.52 3.83 -6.22
N GLU A 28 -4.59 3.05 -6.05
CA GLU A 28 -5.85 3.51 -5.43
C GLU A 28 -5.64 3.89 -3.96
N ALA A 29 -4.94 3.05 -3.20
CA ALA A 29 -4.65 3.30 -1.80
C ALA A 29 -3.81 4.57 -1.59
N ILE A 30 -2.83 4.85 -2.45
CA ILE A 30 -2.07 6.12 -2.41
C ILE A 30 -3.02 7.30 -2.63
N ARG A 31 -3.91 7.24 -3.62
CA ARG A 31 -4.86 8.32 -3.94
C ARG A 31 -5.90 8.53 -2.83
N GLU A 32 -6.48 7.46 -2.29
CA GLU A 32 -7.45 7.54 -1.19
C GLU A 32 -6.85 8.21 0.05
N ARG A 33 -5.55 7.97 0.26
CA ARG A 33 -4.77 8.60 1.34
C ARG A 33 -4.33 10.03 1.03
N GLY A 34 -4.75 10.62 -0.10
CA GLY A 34 -4.42 11.99 -0.49
C GLY A 34 -3.07 12.13 -1.21
N GLY A 35 -2.51 11.04 -1.70
CA GLY A 35 -1.27 11.04 -2.46
C GLY A 35 -1.49 11.43 -3.92
N ALA A 36 -0.49 12.13 -4.49
CA ALA A 36 -0.53 12.57 -5.89
C ALA A 36 -0.03 11.48 -6.86
N GLN A 37 -0.29 11.67 -8.15
CA GLN A 37 0.21 10.79 -9.21
C GLN A 37 1.75 10.67 -9.19
N SER A 38 2.47 11.70 -8.74
CA SER A 38 3.93 11.65 -8.57
C SER A 38 4.40 10.69 -7.47
N GLN A 39 3.54 10.33 -6.51
CA GLN A 39 3.82 9.29 -5.53
C GLN A 39 3.52 7.90 -6.09
N VAL A 40 2.45 7.76 -6.86
CA VAL A 40 2.15 6.51 -7.59
C VAL A 40 3.30 6.17 -8.55
N ALA A 41 3.84 7.16 -9.25
CA ALA A 41 4.96 6.98 -10.17
C ALA A 41 6.29 6.58 -9.51
N GLN A 42 6.43 6.73 -8.19
CA GLN A 42 7.59 6.24 -7.43
C GLN A 42 7.50 4.74 -7.11
N VAL A 43 6.31 4.15 -7.22
CA VAL A 43 6.12 2.70 -7.11
C VAL A 43 6.56 2.06 -8.42
N ARG A 44 7.33 0.98 -8.34
CA ARG A 44 7.72 0.18 -9.51
C ARG A 44 6.49 -0.14 -10.36
N THR A 45 6.58 0.05 -11.67
CA THR A 45 5.43 0.00 -12.59
C THR A 45 4.62 -1.28 -12.45
N ASP A 46 5.27 -2.44 -12.35
CA ASP A 46 4.59 -3.72 -12.17
C ASP A 46 3.76 -3.76 -10.88
N TYR A 47 4.24 -3.10 -9.82
CA TYR A 47 3.64 -3.11 -8.48
C TYR A 47 2.43 -2.18 -8.37
N GLN A 48 2.25 -1.24 -9.31
CA GLN A 48 1.15 -0.27 -9.27
C GLN A 48 -0.23 -0.93 -9.38
N ASN A 49 -0.31 -2.11 -10.01
CA ASN A 49 -1.55 -2.87 -10.18
C ASN A 49 -1.74 -3.96 -9.11
N PHE A 50 -0.74 -4.20 -8.24
CA PHE A 50 -0.89 -5.17 -7.15
C PHE A 50 -1.73 -4.59 -6.02
N LYS A 51 -2.44 -5.48 -5.33
CA LYS A 51 -3.18 -5.11 -4.14
C LYS A 51 -2.23 -4.81 -2.99
N VAL A 52 -2.64 -3.89 -2.13
CA VAL A 52 -1.91 -3.50 -0.92
C VAL A 52 -1.60 -4.72 -0.05
N GLY A 53 -2.51 -5.69 0.03
CA GLY A 53 -2.29 -6.90 0.80
C GLY A 53 -1.22 -7.82 0.24
N GLU A 54 -1.13 -7.92 -1.09
CA GLU A 54 -0.10 -8.72 -1.77
C GLU A 54 1.28 -8.10 -1.53
N LEU A 55 1.39 -6.78 -1.74
CA LEU A 55 2.62 -6.04 -1.46
C LEU A 55 3.00 -6.09 0.03
N ALA A 56 2.04 -6.10 0.94
CA ALA A 56 2.32 -6.24 2.37
C ALA A 56 2.89 -7.62 2.71
N ASN A 57 2.41 -8.69 2.07
CA ASN A 57 2.96 -10.03 2.22
C ASN A 57 4.38 -10.10 1.65
N LEU A 58 4.62 -9.61 0.43
CA LEU A 58 5.95 -9.55 -0.19
C LEU A 58 6.94 -8.73 0.66
N ALA A 59 6.51 -7.57 1.16
CA ALA A 59 7.30 -6.73 2.06
C ALA A 59 7.62 -7.44 3.38
N ALA A 60 6.81 -8.39 3.83
CA ALA A 60 7.08 -9.19 5.01
C ALA A 60 8.06 -10.34 4.73
N GLU A 61 8.13 -10.81 3.49
CA GLU A 61 9.10 -11.81 3.02
C GLU A 61 10.48 -11.20 2.72
N GLY A 62 10.58 -9.86 2.69
CA GLY A 62 11.83 -9.14 2.52
C GLY A 62 12.01 -8.50 1.13
N ASP A 63 10.93 -8.38 0.34
CA ASP A 63 10.98 -7.67 -0.94
C ASP A 63 11.15 -6.15 -0.71
N PRO A 64 12.28 -5.54 -1.14
CA PRO A 64 12.58 -4.13 -0.89
C PRO A 64 11.70 -3.17 -1.72
N ASP A 65 11.25 -3.58 -2.91
CA ASP A 65 10.37 -2.78 -3.76
C ASP A 65 8.97 -2.72 -3.14
N ALA A 66 8.48 -3.84 -2.60
CA ALA A 66 7.21 -3.94 -1.92
C ALA A 66 7.22 -3.13 -0.62
N GLU A 67 8.31 -3.18 0.16
CA GLU A 67 8.50 -2.32 1.33
C GLU A 67 8.44 -0.84 0.97
N THR A 68 9.09 -0.45 -0.14
CA THR A 68 9.10 0.92 -0.64
C THR A 68 7.70 1.37 -1.04
N ALA A 69 6.96 0.52 -1.76
CA ALA A 69 5.58 0.80 -2.16
C ALA A 69 4.65 1.05 -0.96
N ILE A 70 4.71 0.17 0.05
CA ILE A 70 3.94 0.32 1.31
C ILE A 70 4.34 1.59 2.05
N LYS A 71 5.63 1.97 2.04
CA LYS A 71 6.12 3.19 2.68
C LYS A 71 5.58 4.45 2.00
N ILE A 72 5.61 4.52 0.66
CA ILE A 72 5.06 5.63 -0.12
C ILE A 72 3.57 5.81 0.20
N MET A 73 2.80 4.73 0.19
CA MET A 73 1.38 4.73 0.55
C MET A 73 1.15 5.25 1.97
N LYS A 74 1.91 4.78 2.96
CA LYS A 74 1.78 5.28 4.34
C LYS A 74 2.03 6.78 4.44
N GLN A 75 3.03 7.29 3.72
CA GLN A 75 3.41 8.70 3.71
C GLN A 75 2.39 9.61 3.00
N ALA A 76 1.58 9.09 2.06
CA ALA A 76 0.55 9.87 1.36
C ALA A 76 -0.41 10.62 2.30
N LYS A 77 -0.84 9.99 3.42
CA LYS A 77 -1.72 10.61 4.44
C LYS A 77 -1.15 11.88 5.05
N LYS A 78 0.18 11.98 5.17
CA LYS A 78 0.85 13.08 5.88
C LYS A 78 0.69 14.44 5.17
N LYS A 79 0.21 14.46 3.92
CA LYS A 79 -0.17 15.71 3.23
C LYS A 79 -1.61 16.13 3.50
N ARG A 80 -2.57 15.20 3.56
CA ARG A 80 -3.99 15.54 3.74
C ARG A 80 -4.27 16.19 5.09
N GLU A 81 -3.68 15.66 6.17
CA GLU A 81 -3.80 16.21 7.53
C GLU A 81 -3.07 17.55 7.74
N LYS A 82 -2.23 18.01 6.80
CA LYS A 82 -1.51 19.29 6.92
C LYS A 82 -2.24 20.46 6.25
N TYR A 83 -3.25 20.18 5.41
CA TYR A 83 -4.02 21.18 4.68
C TYR A 83 -5.51 21.17 5.04
N GLU A 84 -5.92 20.42 6.08
CA GLU A 84 -7.24 20.52 6.74
C GLU A 84 -7.11 21.22 8.09
#